data_AF-A0A497AP46-F1
#
_entry.id   AF-A0A497AP46-F1
#
_cell.length_a   1.000
_cell.length_b   1.000
_cell.length_c   1.000
_cell.angle_alpha   90.00
_cell.angle_beta   90.00
_cell.angle_gamma   90.00
#
_symmetry.space_group_name_H-M   'P 1'
#
loop_
_entity.id
_entity.type
_entity.pdbx_description
1 polymer ?
#
loop_
_entity_poly.entity_id
_entity_poly.type
_entity_poly.pdbx_seq_one_letter_code
_entity_poly.pdbx_strand_id
1 'polypeptide(L)'
;MTALNDFYGFKRTPFTRSIASQDLYPSRGHREVQGRLSFALQERLPALITGDVGAGKSTALRAFAHSLDHNVYAVVYLSNPHLSATTLYHQTLLALQT
;
A
#
# COMPACT_ATOMS: atom_id res chain seq x y z
N MET A 1 13.90 31.42 -16.34
CA MET A 1 13.75 29.95 -16.36
C MET A 1 12.30 29.64 -16.03
N THR A 2 11.54 29.07 -16.96
CA THR A 2 10.14 28.68 -16.71
C THR A 2 10.13 27.49 -15.74
N ALA A 3 9.27 27.53 -14.72
CA ALA A 3 9.14 26.41 -13.79
C ALA A 3 8.60 25.17 -14.52
N LEU A 4 9.03 23.97 -14.10
CA LEU A 4 8.63 22.68 -14.70
C LEU A 4 7.10 22.58 -14.90
N ASN A 5 6.36 22.93 -13.84
CA ASN A 5 4.90 22.82 -13.85
C ASN A 5 4.27 23.78 -14.87
N ASP A 6 4.80 25.00 -15.00
CA ASP A 6 4.29 25.99 -15.96
C ASP A 6 4.61 25.59 -17.40
N PHE A 7 5.79 25.01 -17.64
CA PHE A 7 6.21 24.55 -18.97
C PHE A 7 5.37 23.37 -19.47
N TYR A 8 5.06 22.40 -18.59
CA TYR A 8 4.31 21.19 -18.94
C TYR A 8 2.81 21.26 -18.60
N GLY A 9 2.33 22.35 -18.00
CA GLY A 9 0.94 22.50 -17.59
C GLY A 9 0.51 21.58 -16.45
N PHE A 10 1.43 21.15 -15.58
CA PHE A 10 1.10 20.28 -14.46
C PHE A 10 0.46 21.05 -13.30
N LYS A 11 -0.65 20.53 -12.76
CA LYS A 11 -1.32 21.11 -11.58
C LYS A 11 -0.52 20.91 -10.28
N ARG A 12 0.40 19.96 -10.26
CA ARG A 12 1.25 19.59 -9.11
C ARG A 12 2.54 18.96 -9.63
N THR A 13 3.58 18.98 -8.81
CA THR A 13 4.85 18.32 -9.11
C THR A 13 4.62 16.84 -9.44
N PRO A 14 4.97 16.37 -10.64
CA PRO A 14 4.80 14.96 -11.03
C PRO A 14 5.89 14.07 -10.40
N PHE A 15 5.69 12.76 -10.45
CA PHE A 15 6.67 11.73 -10.04
C PHE A 15 7.20 11.88 -8.61
N THR A 16 6.36 12.37 -7.70
CA THR A 16 6.68 12.39 -6.27
C THR A 16 6.85 10.97 -5.73
N ARG A 17 7.62 10.83 -4.64
CA ARG A 17 7.89 9.53 -4.01
C ARG A 17 6.62 8.78 -3.60
N SER A 18 5.57 9.51 -3.22
CA SER A 18 4.24 8.98 -2.93
C SER A 18 3.23 9.57 -3.90
N ILE A 19 2.41 8.70 -4.47
CA ILE A 19 1.20 9.03 -5.22
C ILE A 19 0.03 8.65 -4.30
N ALA A 20 -0.99 9.50 -4.21
CA ALA A 20 -2.17 9.18 -3.41
C ALA A 20 -2.87 7.94 -3.99
N SER A 21 -3.44 7.10 -3.13
CA SER A 21 -4.03 5.82 -3.57
C SER A 21 -5.09 6.00 -4.65
N GLN A 22 -5.88 7.07 -4.60
CA GLN A 22 -6.89 7.41 -5.61
C GLN A 22 -6.32 7.86 -6.97
N ASP A 23 -5.06 8.28 -7.00
CA ASP A 23 -4.37 8.78 -8.20
C ASP A 23 -3.56 7.67 -8.91
N LEU A 24 -3.58 6.44 -8.39
CA LEU A 24 -2.85 5.33 -8.96
C LEU A 24 -3.47 4.88 -10.29
N TYR A 25 -2.61 4.62 -11.28
CA TYR A 25 -3.05 4.07 -12.56
C TYR A 25 -3.61 2.64 -12.36
N PRO A 26 -4.88 2.37 -12.70
CA PRO A 26 -5.54 1.08 -12.45
C PRO A 26 -5.15 0.04 -13.50
N SER A 27 -3.86 -0.27 -13.59
CA SER A 27 -3.34 -1.30 -14.50
C SER A 27 -4.05 -2.64 -14.26
N ARG A 28 -4.04 -3.53 -15.26
CA ARG A 28 -4.62 -4.87 -15.12
C ARG A 28 -4.05 -5.61 -13.91
N GLY A 29 -2.71 -5.63 -13.77
CA GLY A 29 -2.04 -6.28 -12.65
C GLY A 29 -2.39 -5.65 -11.30
N HIS A 30 -2.53 -4.32 -11.23
CA HIS A 30 -2.97 -3.65 -10.01
C HIS A 30 -4.38 -4.10 -9.60
N ARG A 31 -5.33 -4.09 -10.54
CA ARG A 31 -6.72 -4.53 -10.29
C ARG A 31 -6.79 -6.01 -9.86
N GLU A 32 -6.02 -6.88 -10.51
CA GLU A 32 -5.96 -8.30 -10.15
C GLU A 32 -5.39 -8.51 -8.73
N VAL A 33 -4.34 -7.79 -8.34
CA VAL A 33 -3.78 -7.85 -6.98
C VAL A 33 -4.78 -7.34 -5.94
N GLN A 34 -5.48 -6.22 -6.20
CA GLN A 34 -6.53 -5.72 -5.30
C GLN A 34 -7.61 -6.78 -5.07
N GLY A 35 -8.12 -7.40 -6.14
CA GLY A 35 -9.14 -8.45 -6.02
C GLY A 35 -8.67 -9.68 -5.25
N ARG A 36 -7.42 -10.13 -5.47
CA ARG A 36 -6.84 -11.27 -4.74
C ARG A 36 -6.63 -10.95 -3.25
N LEU A 37 -6.24 -9.73 -2.91
CA LEU A 37 -6.12 -9.29 -1.52
C LEU A 37 -7.49 -9.20 -0.84
N SER A 38 -8.51 -8.70 -1.53
CA SER A 38 -9.89 -8.69 -1.01
C SER A 38 -10.39 -10.11 -0.70
N PHE A 39 -10.16 -11.05 -1.61
CA PHE A 39 -10.50 -12.46 -1.39
C PHE A 39 -9.74 -13.05 -0.19
N ALA A 40 -8.43 -12.83 -0.12
CA ALA A 40 -7.63 -13.31 1.01
C ALA A 40 -8.09 -12.73 2.36
N LEU A 41 -8.50 -11.45 2.39
CA LEU A 41 -9.07 -10.82 3.58
C LEU A 41 -10.40 -11.48 3.99
N GLN A 42 -11.30 -11.70 3.02
CA GLN A 42 -12.60 -12.33 3.26
C GLN A 42 -12.47 -13.76 3.82
N GLU A 43 -11.57 -14.54 3.22
CA GLU A 43 -11.32 -15.94 3.61
C GLU A 43 -10.31 -16.09 4.76
N ARG A 44 -9.77 -14.97 5.28
CA ARG A 44 -8.75 -14.93 6.35
C ARG A 44 -7.49 -15.75 6.02
N LEU A 45 -7.04 -15.66 4.77
CA LEU A 45 -5.89 -16.37 4.24
C LEU A 45 -4.62 -15.51 4.26
N PRO A 46 -3.44 -16.10 4.49
CA PRO A 46 -2.17 -15.40 4.25
C PRO A 46 -1.99 -15.14 2.74
N ALA A 47 -1.46 -13.97 2.39
CA ALA A 47 -1.17 -13.59 1.01
C ALA A 47 0.27 -13.12 0.86
N LEU A 48 0.91 -13.51 -0.25
CA LEU A 48 2.26 -13.10 -0.61
C LEU A 48 2.24 -12.41 -1.98
N ILE A 49 2.74 -11.18 -2.04
CA ILE A 49 2.91 -10.43 -3.29
C ILE A 49 4.38 -10.48 -3.70
N THR A 50 4.66 -11.04 -4.87
CA THR A 50 6.00 -11.13 -5.45
C THR A 50 6.12 -10.30 -6.73
N GLY A 51 7.35 -10.15 -7.24
CA GLY A 51 7.66 -9.39 -8.45
C GLY A 51 8.93 -8.55 -8.31
N ASP A 52 9.34 -7.93 -9.40
CA ASP A 52 10.62 -7.21 -9.47
C ASP A 52 10.66 -5.91 -8.66
N VAL A 53 11.88 -5.39 -8.46
CA VAL A 53 12.07 -4.06 -7.88
C VAL A 53 11.37 -3.02 -8.75
N GLY A 54 10.59 -2.13 -8.14
CA GLY A 54 9.81 -1.13 -8.88
C GLY A 54 8.49 -1.63 -9.48
N ALA A 55 8.14 -2.93 -9.37
CA ALA A 55 6.89 -3.47 -9.91
C ALA A 55 5.60 -3.02 -9.18
N GLY A 56 5.71 -2.11 -8.20
CA GLY A 56 4.54 -1.53 -7.51
C GLY A 56 3.97 -2.38 -6.36
N LYS A 57 4.67 -3.40 -5.87
CA LYS A 57 4.20 -4.28 -4.78
C LYS A 57 3.76 -3.51 -3.53
N SER A 58 4.66 -2.68 -2.97
CA SER A 58 4.36 -1.86 -1.79
C SER A 58 3.27 -0.82 -2.07
N THR A 59 3.20 -0.32 -3.29
CA THR A 59 2.15 0.61 -3.73
C THR A 59 0.79 -0.07 -3.78
N ALA A 60 0.71 -1.30 -4.28
CA ALA A 60 -0.53 -2.08 -4.30
C ALA A 60 -1.02 -2.42 -2.88
N LEU A 61 -0.12 -2.82 -1.98
CA LEU A 61 -0.47 -3.07 -0.58
C LEU A 61 -0.98 -1.81 0.13
N ARG A 62 -0.34 -0.66 -0.10
CA ARG A 62 -0.79 0.63 0.45
C ARG A 62 -2.15 1.05 -0.10
N ALA A 63 -2.38 0.85 -1.40
CA ALA A 63 -3.67 1.13 -2.02
C ALA A 63 -4.78 0.26 -1.42
N PHE A 64 -4.50 -1.04 -1.22
CA PHE A 64 -5.44 -1.96 -0.59
C PHE A 64 -5.78 -1.55 0.84
N ALA A 65 -4.76 -1.30 1.67
CA ALA A 65 -4.96 -0.82 3.04
C ALA A 65 -5.82 0.45 3.10
N HIS A 66 -5.59 1.41 2.21
CA HIS A 66 -6.36 2.64 2.13
C HIS A 66 -7.82 2.43 1.64
N SER A 67 -8.10 1.32 0.97
CA SER A 67 -9.46 0.99 0.51
C SER A 67 -10.34 0.35 1.60
N LEU A 68 -9.73 -0.11 2.70
CA LEU A 68 -10.46 -0.75 3.80
C LEU A 68 -11.23 0.28 4.62
N ASP A 69 -12.42 -0.11 5.11
CA ASP A 69 -13.15 0.67 6.09
C ASP A 69 -12.38 0.66 7.42
N HIS A 70 -11.91 1.83 7.84
CA HIS A 70 -11.06 1.99 9.02
C HIS A 70 -11.84 1.77 10.33
N ASN A 71 -13.18 1.80 10.29
CA ASN A 71 -14.02 1.45 11.44
C ASN A 71 -14.15 -0.07 11.63
N VAL A 72 -13.91 -0.85 10.56
CA VAL A 72 -14.04 -2.31 10.56
C VAL A 72 -12.67 -2.98 10.69
N TYR A 73 -11.65 -2.41 10.06
CA TYR A 73 -10.32 -3.00 9.99
C TYR A 73 -9.26 -2.07 10.59
N ALA A 74 -8.53 -2.58 11.58
CA ALA A 74 -7.27 -1.98 12.03
C ALA A 74 -6.11 -2.51 11.20
N VAL A 75 -5.40 -1.64 10.49
CA VAL A 75 -4.26 -2.01 9.65
C VAL A 75 -2.96 -1.81 10.40
N VAL A 76 -2.25 -2.91 10.68
CA VAL A 76 -0.91 -2.88 11.29
C VAL A 76 0.15 -3.08 10.21
N TYR A 77 0.98 -2.05 9.99
CA TYR A 77 2.08 -2.11 9.03
C TYR A 77 3.42 -2.42 9.72
N LEU A 78 4.00 -3.59 9.42
CA LEU A 78 5.29 -4.03 9.96
C LEU A 78 6.34 -4.04 8.84
N SER A 79 7.29 -3.09 8.85
CA SER A 79 8.34 -2.99 7.82
C SER A 79 9.61 -3.78 8.13
N ASN A 80 9.69 -4.47 9.27
CA ASN A 80 10.91 -5.15 9.72
C ASN A 80 10.99 -6.58 9.15
N PRO A 81 12.01 -6.91 8.34
CA PRO A 81 12.18 -8.26 7.78
C PRO A 81 12.66 -9.31 8.82
N HIS A 82 13.12 -8.89 10.00
CA HIS A 82 13.64 -9.78 11.04
C HIS A 82 12.80 -9.66 12.33
N LEU A 83 11.61 -10.25 12.30
CA LEU A 83 10.73 -10.32 13.46
C LEU A 83 10.80 -11.71 14.09
N SER A 84 11.22 -11.78 15.36
CA SER A 84 10.91 -12.93 16.20
C SER A 84 9.42 -12.94 16.54
N ALA A 85 8.89 -14.07 16.98
CA ALA A 85 7.50 -14.17 17.42
C ALA A 85 7.18 -13.10 18.49
N THR A 86 8.07 -12.92 19.47
CA THR A 86 7.93 -11.92 20.53
C THR A 86 7.85 -10.50 19.98
N THR A 87 8.75 -10.14 19.05
CA THR A 87 8.74 -8.80 18.45
C THR A 87 7.50 -8.56 17.61
N LEU A 88 7.02 -9.59 16.88
CA LEU A 88 5.77 -9.50 16.12
C LEU A 88 4.57 -9.18 17.03
N TYR A 89 4.40 -9.93 18.13
CA TYR A 89 3.31 -9.67 19.08
C TYR A 89 3.42 -8.28 19.71
N HIS A 90 4.62 -7.90 20.16
CA HIS A 90 4.85 -6.60 20.78
C HIS A 90 4.52 -5.44 19.82
N GLN A 91 5.02 -5.49 18.57
CA GLN A 91 4.75 -4.45 17.57
C GLN A 91 3.27 -4.39 17.18
N THR A 92 2.60 -5.54 17.10
CA THR A 92 1.16 -5.59 16.80
C THR A 92 0.34 -4.95 17.91
N LEU A 93 0.65 -5.26 19.18
CA LEU A 93 -0.02 -4.66 20.33
C LEU A 93 0.18 -3.14 20.38
N LEU A 94 1.42 -2.67 20.17
CA LEU A 94 1.69 -1.23 20.13
C LEU A 94 0.91 -0.51 19.03
N ALA A 95 0.80 -1.11 17.85
CA ALA A 95 0.11 -0.51 16.72
C ALA A 95 -1.43 -0.47 16.89
N LEU A 96 -1.99 -1.27 17.80
CA LEU A 96 -3.44 -1.30 18.07
C LEU A 96 -3.84 -0.42 19.27
N GLN A 97 -2.89 0.20 19.97
CA GLN A 97 -3.16 1.09 21.12
C GLN A 97 -3.39 2.55 20.73
N THR A 98 -3.10 2.92 19.48
CA THR A 98 -3.32 4.24 18.89
C THR A 98 -4.62 4.29 18.11
#